data_AF-M1CVE6-F1
#
_entry.id   AF-M1CVE6-F1
#
_cell.length_a   1.000
_cell.length_b   1.000
_cell.length_c   1.000
_cell.angle_alpha   90.00
_cell.angle_beta   90.00
_cell.angle_gamma   90.00
#
_symmetry.space_group_name_H-M   'P 1'
#
loop_
_entity.id
_entity.type
_entity.pdbx_description
1 polymer ?
#
loop_
_entity_poly.entity_id
_entity_poly.type
_entity_poly.pdbx_seq_one_letter_code
_entity_poly.pdbx_strand_id
1 'polypeptide(L)'
;MIDPFHVYLKLLQHFRTTLRCLKFWAKRRGVYSNVTGFLGGVNWALLVARICQFYPNAIPSMLVSRFFRVYTQWRWPNPVMLCPIEEDELGFLVWDPRKNPKDRTHHMPIITPAYPCMNSSYNVSPSTLRVMMDQFQIGNKICEDVELNKAQWPALFEHYFFFEAYKNYLQVEIVAADNDDLLAWKGWVESRLRQLTLKIERDTNGTLQCHPYPNEFVDMSKPCPHCAFFMGLQRQKGVKVQEGQQFDIRGTVDEFKQDVSMYSYWRPGMDIYVSHVPRREIPAYVFPDGCKRPRQSRNTTQHTPEKDAKGCMSSEEKRSKRKQETHTVDVQSDKLPKRASISPQDIGSVSPASVSSRSGGSSQIITPEESLHEVKTAGLQNRSSDDKSTEDTGEQKPCISE
;
A
#
# COMPACT_ATOMS: atom_id res chain seq x y z
N MET A 1 -46.47 13.29 0.70
CA MET A 1 -45.42 13.83 1.58
C MET A 1 -44.49 12.67 1.92
N ILE A 2 -43.25 12.67 1.44
CA ILE A 2 -42.31 11.57 1.74
C ILE A 2 -41.84 11.78 3.17
N ASP A 3 -42.06 10.78 4.03
CA ASP A 3 -41.64 10.80 5.44
C ASP A 3 -40.11 11.07 5.54
N PRO A 4 -39.67 12.12 6.25
CA PRO A 4 -38.25 12.42 6.49
C PRO A 4 -37.47 11.23 7.04
N PHE A 5 -38.11 10.37 7.85
CA PHE A 5 -37.50 9.16 8.39
C PHE A 5 -37.19 8.14 7.29
N HIS A 6 -38.08 7.98 6.31
CA HIS A 6 -37.87 7.09 5.15
C HIS A 6 -36.74 7.57 4.23
N VAL A 7 -36.60 8.88 4.04
CA VAL A 7 -35.48 9.47 3.29
C VAL A 7 -34.15 9.19 3.98
N TYR A 8 -34.10 9.36 5.30
CA TYR A 8 -32.93 9.07 6.11
C TYR A 8 -32.55 7.59 6.09
N LEU A 9 -33.52 6.68 6.22
CA LEU A 9 -33.30 5.23 6.12
C LEU A 9 -32.72 4.82 4.76
N LYS A 10 -33.25 5.37 3.66
CA LYS A 10 -32.70 5.13 2.31
C LYS A 10 -31.26 5.62 2.17
N LEU A 11 -30.97 6.82 2.65
CA LEU A 11 -29.62 7.38 2.60
C LEU A 11 -28.63 6.51 3.40
N LEU A 12 -29.03 6.02 4.58
CA LEU A 12 -28.21 5.09 5.37
C LEU A 12 -27.98 3.76 4.66
N GLN A 13 -29.01 3.19 4.02
CA GLN A 13 -28.88 1.96 3.25
C GLN A 13 -27.96 2.14 2.04
N HIS A 14 -28.09 3.27 1.34
CA HIS A 14 -27.23 3.60 0.19
C HIS A 14 -25.77 3.77 0.64
N PHE A 15 -25.54 4.54 1.70
CA PHE A 15 -24.23 4.70 2.33
C PHE A 15 -23.60 3.33 2.68
N ARG A 16 -24.34 2.46 3.39
CA ARG A 16 -23.85 1.13 3.80
C ARG A 16 -23.49 0.27 2.60
N THR A 17 -24.29 0.30 1.55
CA THR A 17 -24.08 -0.50 0.33
C THR A 17 -22.83 -0.02 -0.42
N THR A 18 -22.70 1.29 -0.62
CA THR A 18 -21.52 1.91 -1.24
C THR A 18 -20.26 1.65 -0.42
N LEU A 19 -20.32 1.80 0.90
CA LEU A 19 -19.18 1.54 1.79
C LEU A 19 -18.73 0.07 1.73
N ARG A 20 -19.66 -0.89 1.74
CA ARG A 20 -19.32 -2.32 1.59
C ARG A 20 -18.62 -2.58 0.26
N CYS A 21 -19.14 -2.03 -0.84
CA CYS A 21 -18.55 -2.13 -2.17
C CYS A 21 -17.12 -1.58 -2.19
N LEU A 22 -16.90 -0.36 -1.69
CA LEU A 22 -15.59 0.29 -1.72
C LEU A 22 -14.57 -0.35 -0.76
N LYS A 23 -15.00 -0.85 0.41
CA LYS A 23 -14.12 -1.63 1.29
C LYS A 23 -13.69 -2.94 0.64
N PHE A 24 -14.58 -3.62 -0.07
CA PHE A 24 -14.25 -4.82 -0.81
C PHE A 24 -13.26 -4.52 -1.95
N TRP A 25 -13.54 -3.47 -2.74
CA TRP A 25 -12.61 -2.95 -3.74
C TRP A 25 -11.23 -2.65 -3.14
N ALA A 26 -11.15 -1.86 -2.06
CA ALA A 26 -9.89 -1.44 -1.46
C ALA A 26 -9.02 -2.64 -1.02
N LYS A 27 -9.65 -3.68 -0.44
CA LYS A 27 -8.97 -4.94 -0.09
C LYS A 27 -8.44 -5.65 -1.33
N ARG A 28 -9.26 -5.80 -2.38
CA ARG A 28 -8.87 -6.46 -3.65
C ARG A 28 -7.75 -5.71 -4.37
N ARG A 29 -7.68 -4.39 -4.18
CA ARG A 29 -6.67 -3.51 -4.77
C ARG A 29 -5.43 -3.30 -3.89
N GLY A 30 -5.37 -3.90 -2.70
CA GLY A 30 -4.22 -3.81 -1.80
C GLY A 30 -4.04 -2.44 -1.11
N VAL A 31 -5.08 -1.61 -1.04
CA VAL A 31 -5.04 -0.26 -0.46
C VAL A 31 -5.86 -0.14 0.84
N TYR A 32 -6.02 -1.25 1.56
CA TYR A 32 -6.77 -1.31 2.83
C TYR A 32 -5.86 -1.77 3.97
N SER A 33 -5.23 -0.82 4.68
CA SER A 33 -4.54 -1.04 5.97
C SER A 33 -4.00 0.29 6.51
N ASN A 34 -4.54 0.77 7.64
CA ASN A 34 -4.03 2.00 8.26
C ASN A 34 -2.61 1.84 8.84
N VAL A 35 -2.27 0.62 9.25
CA VAL A 35 -0.97 0.31 9.87
C VAL A 35 0.16 0.46 8.85
N THR A 36 -0.04 0.02 7.61
CA THR A 36 0.96 0.12 6.54
C THR A 36 0.89 1.44 5.76
N GLY A 37 0.11 2.42 6.23
CA GLY A 37 0.02 3.75 5.62
C GLY A 37 -1.03 3.90 4.51
N PHE A 38 -1.96 2.95 4.38
CA PHE A 38 -3.17 3.10 3.56
C PHE A 38 -4.38 3.52 4.40
N LEU A 39 -5.59 3.42 3.83
CA LEU A 39 -6.81 3.78 4.52
C LEU A 39 -7.42 2.59 5.26
N GLY A 40 -7.79 2.82 6.52
CA GLY A 40 -8.57 1.90 7.34
C GLY A 40 -10.08 2.11 7.20
N GLY A 41 -10.86 1.30 7.93
CA GLY A 41 -12.33 1.27 7.79
C GLY A 41 -13.03 2.60 8.05
N VAL A 42 -12.55 3.36 9.05
CA VAL A 42 -13.09 4.70 9.38
C VAL A 42 -12.80 5.69 8.26
N ASN A 43 -11.59 5.68 7.69
CA ASN A 43 -11.25 6.59 6.59
C ASN A 43 -12.17 6.36 5.38
N TRP A 44 -12.36 5.11 4.95
CA TRP A 44 -13.29 4.77 3.87
C TRP A 44 -14.72 5.22 4.19
N ALA A 45 -15.18 5.06 5.43
CA ALA A 45 -16.49 5.52 5.85
C ALA A 45 -16.65 7.04 5.74
N LEU A 46 -15.67 7.82 6.21
CA LEU A 46 -15.67 9.27 6.11
C LEU A 46 -15.64 9.75 4.65
N LEU A 47 -14.80 9.13 3.81
CA LEU A 47 -14.76 9.46 2.39
C LEU A 47 -16.11 9.18 1.69
N VAL A 48 -16.74 8.05 1.98
CA VAL A 48 -18.06 7.70 1.42
C VAL A 48 -19.16 8.64 1.95
N ALA A 49 -19.14 8.94 3.24
CA ALA A 49 -20.10 9.87 3.85
C ALA A 49 -20.04 11.25 3.18
N ARG A 50 -18.84 11.74 2.86
CA ARG A 50 -18.68 13.01 2.14
C ARG A 50 -19.28 12.96 0.74
N ILE A 51 -19.15 11.84 0.02
CA ILE A 51 -19.79 11.66 -1.29
C ILE A 51 -21.32 11.63 -1.16
N CYS A 52 -21.86 10.99 -0.11
CA CYS A 52 -23.28 11.04 0.18
C CYS A 52 -23.78 12.47 0.46
N GLN A 53 -22.99 13.33 1.12
CA GLN A 53 -23.32 14.75 1.30
C GLN A 53 -23.37 15.52 -0.02
N PHE A 54 -22.45 15.26 -0.95
CA PHE A 54 -22.45 15.89 -2.27
C PHE A 54 -23.58 15.40 -3.18
N TYR A 55 -24.01 14.14 -3.02
CA TYR A 55 -25.00 13.49 -3.89
C TYR A 55 -26.10 12.81 -3.06
N PRO A 56 -26.96 13.57 -2.35
CA PRO A 56 -27.91 13.01 -1.38
C PRO A 56 -28.98 12.11 -1.99
N ASN A 57 -29.28 12.29 -3.29
CA ASN A 57 -30.31 11.53 -4.00
C ASN A 57 -29.72 10.41 -4.88
N ALA A 58 -28.40 10.21 -4.87
CA ALA A 58 -27.76 9.20 -5.72
C ALA A 58 -27.95 7.79 -5.15
N ILE A 59 -28.13 6.83 -6.06
CA ILE A 59 -28.16 5.40 -5.76
C ILE A 59 -26.73 4.85 -5.61
N PRO A 60 -26.54 3.65 -5.00
CA PRO A 60 -25.21 3.12 -4.71
C PRO A 60 -24.25 3.04 -5.91
N SER A 61 -24.72 2.63 -7.09
CA SER A 61 -23.89 2.55 -8.31
C SER A 61 -23.34 3.92 -8.73
N MET A 62 -24.19 4.95 -8.69
CA MET A 62 -23.79 6.33 -8.95
C MET A 62 -22.80 6.83 -7.89
N LEU A 63 -23.04 6.55 -6.60
CA LEU A 63 -22.15 6.96 -5.53
C LEU A 63 -20.74 6.34 -5.67
N VAL A 64 -20.63 5.08 -6.10
CA VAL A 64 -19.34 4.43 -6.39
C VAL A 64 -18.61 5.13 -7.54
N SER A 65 -19.29 5.43 -8.64
CA SER A 65 -18.70 6.20 -9.75
C SER A 65 -18.26 7.60 -9.31
N ARG A 66 -19.13 8.32 -8.59
CA ARG A 66 -18.83 9.66 -8.06
C ARG A 66 -17.68 9.65 -7.07
N PHE A 67 -17.53 8.60 -6.27
CA PHE A 67 -16.40 8.43 -5.36
C PHE A 67 -15.07 8.51 -6.12
N PHE A 68 -14.89 7.67 -7.15
CA PHE A 68 -13.64 7.65 -7.91
C PHE A 68 -13.40 8.95 -8.64
N ARG A 69 -14.43 9.53 -9.25
CA ARG A 69 -14.31 10.80 -9.97
C ARG A 69 -13.89 11.94 -9.06
N VAL A 70 -14.55 12.10 -7.91
CA VAL A 70 -14.25 13.15 -6.94
C VAL A 70 -12.85 12.99 -6.38
N TYR A 71 -12.48 11.80 -5.89
CA TYR A 71 -11.19 11.62 -5.21
C TYR A 71 -9.99 11.49 -6.15
N THR A 72 -10.20 11.17 -7.43
CA THR A 72 -9.15 11.29 -8.46
C THR A 72 -8.80 12.75 -8.75
N GLN A 73 -9.79 13.65 -8.68
CA GLN A 73 -9.63 15.09 -8.96
C GLN A 73 -9.41 15.92 -7.69
N TRP A 74 -9.47 15.30 -6.50
CA TRP A 74 -9.32 15.98 -5.24
C TRP A 74 -7.91 16.55 -5.11
N ARG A 75 -7.82 17.85 -4.79
CA ARG A 75 -6.55 18.57 -4.66
C ARG A 75 -5.92 18.32 -3.29
N TRP A 76 -5.36 17.13 -3.09
CA TRP A 76 -4.58 16.83 -1.88
C TRP A 76 -3.41 17.83 -1.73
N PRO A 77 -3.10 18.32 -0.50
CA PRO A 77 -3.56 17.83 0.80
C PRO A 77 -4.80 18.57 1.37
N ASN A 78 -5.68 19.15 0.55
CA ASN A 78 -6.92 19.74 1.08
C ASN A 78 -7.71 18.70 1.89
N PRO A 79 -8.17 19.03 3.11
CA PRO A 79 -8.77 18.05 4.02
C PRO A 79 -10.17 17.65 3.58
N VAL A 80 -10.50 16.37 3.74
CA VAL A 80 -11.88 15.89 3.68
C VAL A 80 -12.51 16.05 5.06
N MET A 81 -13.57 16.87 5.13
CA MET A 81 -14.31 17.17 6.36
C MET A 81 -15.80 16.94 6.14
N LEU A 82 -16.49 16.36 7.12
CA LEU A 82 -17.95 16.15 7.07
C LEU A 82 -18.73 17.35 7.62
N CYS A 83 -18.15 18.06 8.57
CA CYS A 83 -18.67 19.29 9.19
C CYS A 83 -17.50 20.27 9.37
N PRO A 84 -17.76 21.56 9.62
CA PRO A 84 -16.74 22.48 10.09
C PRO A 84 -16.05 21.96 11.35
N ILE A 85 -14.78 22.31 11.52
CA ILE A 85 -14.05 22.03 12.76
C ILE A 85 -14.53 23.03 13.80
N GLU A 86 -15.12 22.54 14.87
CA GLU A 86 -15.55 23.34 16.02
C GLU A 86 -14.43 23.36 17.07
N GLU A 87 -14.15 24.54 17.61
CA GLU A 87 -13.27 24.71 18.77
C GLU A 87 -14.13 24.68 20.03
N ASP A 88 -13.77 23.84 20.99
CA ASP A 88 -14.47 23.70 22.27
C ASP A 88 -13.55 24.17 23.41
N GLU A 89 -14.15 24.62 24.52
CA GLU A 89 -13.49 25.27 25.66
C GLU A 89 -12.60 24.32 26.46
N LEU A 90 -12.67 23.01 26.20
CA LEU A 90 -11.90 21.98 26.89
C LEU A 90 -10.40 21.99 26.58
N GLY A 91 -9.95 22.79 25.60
CA GLY A 91 -8.53 23.05 25.34
C GLY A 91 -7.74 21.85 24.77
N PHE A 92 -8.41 20.82 24.25
CA PHE A 92 -7.73 19.72 23.59
C PHE A 92 -7.14 20.15 22.25
N LEU A 93 -6.07 19.48 21.83
CA LEU A 93 -5.45 19.71 20.52
C LEU A 93 -6.42 19.27 19.41
N VAL A 94 -6.74 20.20 18.53
CA VAL A 94 -7.56 19.98 17.33
C VAL A 94 -6.67 20.10 16.11
N TRP A 95 -6.92 19.27 15.10
CA TRP A 95 -6.19 19.30 13.83
C TRP A 95 -6.35 20.66 13.16
N ASP A 96 -5.25 21.40 13.03
CA ASP A 96 -5.20 22.67 12.32
C ASP A 96 -3.82 22.88 11.70
N PRO A 97 -3.68 22.74 10.37
CA PRO A 97 -2.41 22.95 9.68
C PRO A 97 -1.92 24.41 9.72
N ARG A 98 -2.75 25.36 10.15
CA ARG A 98 -2.33 26.77 10.32
C ARG A 98 -1.63 26.99 11.65
N LYS A 99 -2.02 26.24 12.69
CA LYS A 99 -1.49 26.35 14.05
C LYS A 99 -0.36 25.34 14.31
N ASN A 100 -0.47 24.12 13.80
CA ASN A 100 0.45 23.03 14.11
C ASN A 100 1.34 22.65 12.90
N PRO A 101 2.67 22.81 12.99
CA PRO A 101 3.59 22.40 11.93
C PRO A 101 3.50 20.92 11.55
N LYS A 102 3.19 20.01 12.49
CA LYS A 102 3.04 18.58 12.21
C LYS A 102 1.83 18.31 11.30
N ASP A 103 0.76 19.08 11.47
CA ASP A 103 -0.45 18.90 10.65
C ASP A 103 -0.25 19.33 9.20
N ARG A 104 0.70 20.25 8.95
CA ARG A 104 1.10 20.70 7.61
C ARG A 104 1.78 19.62 6.78
N THR A 105 2.36 18.61 7.42
CA THR A 105 3.06 17.53 6.72
C THR A 105 2.12 16.40 6.28
N HIS A 106 0.83 16.46 6.63
CA HIS A 106 -0.12 15.42 6.25
C HIS A 106 -0.43 15.45 4.75
N HIS A 107 -0.34 14.29 4.10
CA HIS A 107 -0.49 14.16 2.65
C HIS A 107 -1.93 13.96 2.17
N MET A 108 -2.76 13.27 2.96
CA MET A 108 -4.15 12.95 2.62
C MET A 108 -5.05 13.12 3.85
N PRO A 109 -5.31 14.35 4.33
CA PRO A 109 -6.03 14.54 5.58
C PRO A 109 -7.52 14.18 5.47
N ILE A 110 -7.98 13.29 6.35
CA ILE A 110 -9.39 12.89 6.47
C ILE A 110 -9.79 13.09 7.93
N ILE A 111 -10.59 14.11 8.19
CA ILE A 111 -10.78 14.64 9.54
C ILE A 111 -11.99 13.97 10.22
N THR A 112 -11.81 13.55 11.47
CA THR A 112 -12.91 13.04 12.30
C THR A 112 -13.88 14.17 12.67
N PRO A 113 -15.20 13.94 12.60
CA PRO A 113 -16.17 15.01 12.81
C PRO A 113 -16.43 15.34 14.29
N ALA A 114 -16.17 14.40 15.20
CA ALA A 114 -16.37 14.60 16.63
C ALA A 114 -15.16 15.31 17.25
N TYR A 115 -15.42 16.22 18.19
CA TYR A 115 -14.39 16.91 18.97
C TYR A 115 -13.65 15.94 19.91
N PRO A 116 -12.31 16.05 20.05
CA PRO A 116 -11.43 16.89 19.24
C PRO A 116 -11.26 16.34 17.81
N CYS A 117 -11.44 17.20 16.81
CA CYS A 117 -11.31 16.80 15.41
C CYS A 117 -9.85 16.49 15.08
N MET A 118 -9.57 15.28 14.59
CA MET A 118 -8.21 14.79 14.32
C MET A 118 -8.10 14.23 12.90
N ASN A 119 -6.91 14.26 12.33
CA ASN A 119 -6.64 13.55 11.08
C ASN A 119 -6.62 12.04 11.32
N SER A 120 -7.57 11.30 10.73
CA SER A 120 -7.66 9.84 10.84
C SER A 120 -6.71 9.08 9.90
N SER A 121 -6.10 9.75 8.92
CA SER A 121 -5.21 9.18 7.89
C SER A 121 -3.79 9.76 7.97
N TYR A 122 -3.33 10.08 9.18
CA TYR A 122 -1.98 10.61 9.43
C TYR A 122 -0.85 9.64 9.02
N ASN A 123 -1.17 8.35 8.86
CA ASN A 123 -0.21 7.33 8.44
C ASN A 123 0.10 7.35 6.94
N VAL A 124 -0.67 8.08 6.12
CA VAL A 124 -0.44 8.14 4.67
C VAL A 124 0.89 8.81 4.35
N SER A 125 1.73 8.15 3.56
CA SER A 125 3.02 8.67 3.04
C SER A 125 2.88 9.11 1.58
N PRO A 126 3.89 9.81 1.02
CA PRO A 126 3.94 10.09 -0.42
C PRO A 126 3.82 8.84 -1.29
N SER A 127 4.49 7.73 -0.95
CA SER A 127 4.41 6.49 -1.73
C SER A 127 3.04 5.84 -1.65
N THR A 128 2.42 5.76 -0.46
CA THR A 128 1.10 5.14 -0.33
C THR A 128 0.00 6.03 -0.95
N LEU A 129 0.10 7.36 -0.83
CA LEU A 129 -0.76 8.30 -1.54
C LEU A 129 -0.69 8.07 -3.05
N ARG A 130 0.51 7.97 -3.62
CA ARG A 130 0.67 7.68 -5.06
C ARG A 130 -0.05 6.38 -5.43
N VAL A 131 0.16 5.30 -4.69
CA VAL A 131 -0.48 4.01 -4.97
C VAL A 131 -2.01 4.14 -4.94
N MET A 132 -2.56 4.84 -3.94
CA MET A 132 -3.99 5.09 -3.86
C MET A 132 -4.51 5.90 -5.03
N MET A 133 -3.81 6.96 -5.44
CA MET A 133 -4.18 7.77 -6.60
C MET A 133 -4.12 6.97 -7.90
N ASP A 134 -3.10 6.13 -8.10
CA ASP A 134 -3.02 5.20 -9.24
C ASP A 134 -4.24 4.25 -9.26
N GLN A 135 -4.63 3.71 -8.09
CA GLN A 135 -5.81 2.84 -8.00
C GLN A 135 -7.13 3.60 -8.19
N PHE A 136 -7.25 4.84 -7.70
CA PHE A 136 -8.44 5.67 -7.94
C PHE A 136 -8.61 6.01 -9.41
N GLN A 137 -7.54 6.30 -10.13
CA GLN A 137 -7.59 6.51 -11.59
C GLN A 137 -8.06 5.27 -12.33
N ILE A 138 -7.55 4.09 -11.96
CA ILE A 138 -8.00 2.81 -12.55
C ILE A 138 -9.50 2.60 -12.24
N GLY A 139 -9.92 2.80 -10.99
CA GLY A 139 -11.32 2.70 -10.58
C GLY A 139 -12.23 3.66 -11.34
N ASN A 140 -11.80 4.91 -11.51
CA ASN A 140 -12.54 5.93 -12.27
C ASN A 140 -12.75 5.49 -13.72
N LYS A 141 -11.68 5.03 -14.39
CA LYS A 141 -11.77 4.53 -15.76
C LYS A 141 -12.72 3.34 -15.89
N ILE A 142 -12.64 2.37 -14.97
CA ILE A 142 -13.53 1.21 -14.99
C ILE A 142 -14.98 1.65 -14.78
N CYS A 143 -15.25 2.60 -13.88
CA CYS A 143 -16.59 3.14 -13.69
C CYS A 143 -17.10 3.89 -14.94
N GLU A 144 -16.27 4.66 -15.62
CA GLU A 144 -16.62 5.28 -16.91
C GLU A 144 -16.95 4.22 -17.97
N ASP A 145 -16.16 3.15 -18.07
CA ASP A 145 -16.42 2.04 -18.99
C ASP A 145 -17.71 1.29 -18.64
N VAL A 146 -18.04 1.12 -17.35
CA VAL A 146 -19.31 0.53 -16.90
C VAL A 146 -20.50 1.43 -17.26
N GLU A 147 -20.40 2.74 -17.06
CA GLU A 147 -21.44 3.71 -17.45
C GLU A 147 -21.69 3.72 -18.96
N LEU A 148 -20.65 3.51 -19.76
CA LEU A 148 -20.72 3.40 -21.22
C LEU A 148 -21.07 1.98 -21.71
N ASN A 149 -21.39 1.04 -20.82
CA ASN A 149 -21.66 -0.37 -21.12
C ASN A 149 -20.51 -1.11 -21.84
N LYS A 150 -19.26 -0.66 -21.65
CA LYS A 150 -18.04 -1.27 -22.19
C LYS A 150 -17.39 -2.27 -21.23
N ALA A 151 -17.70 -2.19 -19.95
CA ALA A 151 -17.23 -3.09 -18.91
C ALA A 151 -18.36 -3.49 -17.96
N GLN A 152 -18.12 -4.50 -17.13
CA GLN A 152 -19.03 -4.97 -16.10
C GLN A 152 -18.42 -4.78 -14.71
N TRP A 153 -19.25 -4.65 -13.67
CA TRP A 153 -18.81 -4.43 -12.28
C TRP A 153 -17.72 -5.40 -11.76
N PRO A 154 -17.66 -6.69 -12.14
CA PRO A 154 -16.57 -7.58 -11.72
C PRO A 154 -15.17 -7.06 -12.05
N ALA A 155 -15.01 -6.29 -13.14
CA ALA A 155 -13.73 -5.68 -13.53
C ALA A 155 -13.18 -4.74 -12.44
N LEU A 156 -14.06 -4.04 -11.72
CA LEU A 156 -13.68 -3.16 -10.62
C LEU A 156 -13.02 -3.95 -9.48
N PHE A 157 -13.43 -5.20 -9.27
CA PHE A 157 -12.99 -6.04 -8.16
C PHE A 157 -11.90 -7.06 -8.54
N GLU A 158 -11.28 -6.91 -9.70
CA GLU A 158 -10.12 -7.70 -10.07
C GLU A 158 -8.99 -7.50 -9.06
N HIS A 159 -8.31 -8.60 -8.71
CA HIS A 159 -7.18 -8.57 -7.80
C HIS A 159 -6.05 -7.71 -8.36
N TYR A 160 -5.41 -6.95 -7.49
CA TYR A 160 -4.17 -6.29 -7.83
C TYR A 160 -3.02 -7.31 -7.88
N PHE A 161 -2.41 -7.46 -9.05
CA PHE A 161 -1.25 -8.35 -9.26
C PHE A 161 0.02 -7.73 -8.68
N PHE A 162 0.10 -7.62 -7.35
CA PHE A 162 1.18 -6.96 -6.63
C PHE A 162 2.56 -7.48 -7.04
N PHE A 163 2.74 -8.80 -7.05
CA PHE A 163 4.00 -9.48 -7.40
C PHE A 163 4.38 -9.40 -8.88
N GLU A 164 3.50 -8.89 -9.74
CA GLU A 164 3.78 -8.64 -11.15
C GLU A 164 4.03 -7.15 -11.43
N ALA A 165 3.55 -6.26 -10.55
CA ALA A 165 3.54 -4.82 -10.74
C ALA A 165 4.93 -4.16 -10.60
N TYR A 166 5.82 -4.73 -9.80
CA TYR A 166 7.16 -4.17 -9.53
C TYR A 166 8.27 -5.06 -10.08
N LYS A 167 9.40 -4.45 -10.45
CA LYS A 167 10.60 -5.18 -10.88
C LYS A 167 11.41 -5.70 -9.68
N ASN A 168 11.36 -4.98 -8.57
CA ASN A 168 12.14 -5.22 -7.36
C ASN A 168 11.23 -5.16 -6.15
N TYR A 169 11.52 -5.99 -5.15
CA TYR A 169 10.80 -6.06 -3.89
C TYR A 169 11.77 -6.08 -2.72
N LEU A 170 11.29 -5.67 -1.56
CA LEU A 170 11.86 -6.04 -0.27
C LEU A 170 11.01 -7.13 0.34
N GLN A 171 11.65 -8.17 0.84
CA GLN A 171 11.04 -9.17 1.70
C GLN A 171 11.48 -8.88 3.14
N VAL A 172 10.52 -8.72 4.03
CA VAL A 172 10.73 -8.59 5.48
C VAL A 172 10.26 -9.88 6.12
N GLU A 173 11.20 -10.77 6.42
CA GLU A 173 10.96 -12.05 7.06
C GLU A 173 11.14 -11.91 8.58
N ILE A 174 10.19 -12.47 9.31
CA ILE A 174 10.08 -12.41 10.76
C ILE A 174 10.05 -13.86 11.24
N VAL A 175 10.95 -14.21 12.15
CA VAL A 175 11.04 -15.56 12.72
C VAL A 175 10.94 -15.51 14.24
N ALA A 176 10.44 -16.57 14.85
CA ALA A 176 10.43 -16.77 16.29
C ALA A 176 10.62 -18.26 16.64
N ALA A 177 10.86 -18.54 17.92
CA ALA A 177 11.01 -19.92 18.41
C ALA A 177 9.67 -20.69 18.45
N ASP A 178 8.57 -20.01 18.78
CA ASP A 178 7.23 -20.56 18.86
C ASP A 178 6.17 -19.59 18.29
N ASN A 179 4.91 -20.02 18.22
CA ASN A 179 3.83 -19.25 17.60
C ASN A 179 3.34 -18.08 18.47
N ASP A 180 3.44 -18.16 19.79
CA ASP A 180 2.99 -17.09 20.68
C ASP A 180 3.96 -15.92 20.60
N ASP A 181 5.26 -16.23 20.64
CA ASP A 181 6.34 -15.29 20.41
C ASP A 181 6.26 -14.70 18.99
N LEU A 182 5.99 -15.52 17.97
CA LEU A 182 5.81 -15.04 16.60
C LEU A 182 4.66 -14.03 16.50
N LEU A 183 3.52 -14.29 17.16
CA LEU A 183 2.35 -13.42 17.10
C LEU A 183 2.65 -12.03 17.67
N ALA A 184 3.28 -11.98 18.85
CA ALA A 184 3.67 -10.72 19.48
C ALA A 184 4.75 -9.99 18.67
N TRP A 185 5.77 -10.73 18.22
CA TRP A 185 6.89 -10.19 17.44
C TRP A 185 6.44 -9.63 16.10
N LYS A 186 5.62 -10.39 15.36
CA LYS A 186 4.98 -9.97 14.13
C LYS A 186 4.20 -8.66 14.34
N GLY A 187 3.35 -8.58 15.37
CA GLY A 187 2.56 -7.37 15.63
C GLY A 187 3.45 -6.13 15.85
N TRP A 188 4.55 -6.29 16.59
CA TRP A 188 5.54 -5.24 16.79
C TRP A 188 6.19 -4.78 15.48
N VAL A 189 6.65 -5.71 14.65
CA VAL A 189 7.30 -5.42 13.37
C VAL A 189 6.31 -4.82 12.37
N GLU A 190 5.10 -5.39 12.25
CA GLU A 190 4.04 -4.93 11.35
C GLU A 190 3.69 -3.46 11.64
N SER A 191 3.59 -3.08 12.92
CA SER A 191 3.33 -1.70 13.34
C SER A 191 4.43 -0.70 12.92
N ARG A 192 5.62 -1.19 12.56
CA ARG A 192 6.79 -0.40 12.17
C ARG A 192 7.12 -0.47 10.69
N LEU A 193 6.48 -1.32 9.89
CA LEU A 193 6.72 -1.39 8.44
C LEU A 193 6.55 -0.04 7.74
N ARG A 194 5.64 0.80 8.23
CA ARG A 194 5.49 2.18 7.76
C ARG A 194 6.77 3.01 7.98
N GLN A 195 7.48 2.82 9.10
CA GLN A 195 8.73 3.53 9.36
C GLN A 195 9.79 3.16 8.33
N LEU A 196 9.88 1.89 7.92
CA LEU A 196 10.76 1.49 6.82
C LEU A 196 10.43 2.22 5.52
N THR A 197 9.14 2.36 5.17
CA THR A 197 8.71 3.19 4.02
C THR A 197 9.21 4.63 4.16
N LEU A 198 9.02 5.27 5.31
CA LEU A 198 9.41 6.66 5.54
C LEU A 198 10.94 6.84 5.51
N LYS A 199 11.71 5.91 6.08
CA LYS A 199 13.18 5.97 6.05
C LYS A 199 13.71 5.80 4.62
N ILE A 200 13.15 4.90 3.83
CA ILE A 200 13.51 4.75 2.40
C ILE A 200 13.20 6.04 1.63
N GLU A 201 12.03 6.63 1.85
CA GLU A 201 11.66 7.90 1.20
C GLU A 201 12.61 9.03 1.61
N ARG A 202 12.97 9.13 2.89
CA ARG A 202 13.92 10.11 3.43
C ARG A 202 15.31 9.96 2.79
N ASP A 203 15.88 8.77 2.85
CA ASP A 203 17.28 8.51 2.47
C ASP A 203 17.49 8.51 0.95
N THR A 204 16.41 8.32 0.18
CA THR A 204 16.44 8.42 -1.28
C THR A 204 15.87 9.73 -1.81
N ASN A 205 15.60 10.71 -0.93
CA ASN A 205 14.97 11.99 -1.28
C ASN A 205 13.67 11.82 -2.12
N GLY A 206 12.90 10.77 -1.83
CA GLY A 206 11.64 10.44 -2.51
C GLY A 206 11.82 9.82 -3.92
N THR A 207 13.05 9.62 -4.39
CA THR A 207 13.30 9.07 -5.73
C THR A 207 13.03 7.56 -5.81
N LEU A 208 13.15 6.84 -4.69
CA LEU A 208 12.68 5.46 -4.54
C LEU A 208 11.36 5.45 -3.78
N GLN A 209 10.32 4.95 -4.41
CA GLN A 209 8.99 4.80 -3.84
C GLN A 209 8.74 3.36 -3.43
N CYS A 210 8.04 3.20 -2.31
CA CYS A 210 7.82 1.92 -1.66
C CYS A 210 6.32 1.63 -1.53
N HIS A 211 5.87 0.46 -1.98
CA HIS A 211 4.49 0.00 -1.83
C HIS A 211 4.45 -1.18 -0.86
N PRO A 212 4.14 -0.97 0.43
CA PRO A 212 3.98 -2.07 1.38
C PRO A 212 2.75 -2.90 1.04
N TYR A 213 2.89 -4.22 0.90
CA TYR A 213 1.73 -5.10 0.76
C TYR A 213 1.11 -5.35 2.13
N PRO A 214 -0.21 -5.15 2.32
CA PRO A 214 -0.82 -5.26 3.65
C PRO A 214 -0.86 -6.66 4.26
N ASN A 215 -0.76 -7.71 3.44
CA ASN A 215 -0.95 -9.08 3.91
C ASN A 215 0.38 -9.78 4.16
N GLU A 216 0.38 -10.64 5.16
CA GLU A 216 1.47 -11.56 5.44
C GLU A 216 1.41 -12.82 4.55
N PHE A 217 2.55 -13.49 4.45
CA PHE A 217 2.70 -14.78 3.80
C PHE A 217 3.51 -15.72 4.69
N VAL A 218 3.19 -17.01 4.63
CA VAL A 218 3.89 -18.05 5.38
C VAL A 218 4.35 -19.13 4.41
N ASP A 219 5.62 -19.52 4.51
CA ASP A 219 6.17 -20.64 3.75
C ASP A 219 5.98 -21.95 4.53
N MET A 220 4.95 -22.71 4.19
CA MET A 220 4.62 -23.97 4.87
C MET A 220 5.74 -25.03 4.78
N SER A 221 6.77 -24.83 3.95
CA SER A 221 7.93 -25.73 3.88
C SER A 221 8.98 -25.50 4.96
N LYS A 222 8.97 -24.35 5.65
CA LYS A 222 9.94 -24.03 6.68
C LYS A 222 9.57 -24.68 8.02
N PRO A 223 10.56 -25.25 8.76
CA PRO A 223 10.29 -25.93 10.02
C PRO A 223 10.08 -24.98 11.20
N CYS A 224 10.41 -23.69 11.06
CA CYS A 224 10.28 -22.70 12.12
C CYS A 224 9.05 -21.80 11.93
N PRO A 225 8.41 -21.36 13.03
CA PRO A 225 7.40 -20.30 13.00
C PRO A 225 7.99 -19.03 12.38
N HIS A 226 7.42 -18.62 11.26
CA HIS A 226 7.84 -17.41 10.56
C HIS A 226 6.68 -16.82 9.75
N CYS A 227 6.82 -15.56 9.39
CA CYS A 227 5.98 -14.91 8.39
C CYS A 227 6.81 -13.91 7.58
N ALA A 228 6.32 -13.54 6.40
CA ALA A 228 6.97 -12.60 5.51
C ALA A 228 6.01 -11.51 5.04
N PHE A 229 6.48 -10.27 5.06
CA PHE A 229 5.85 -9.13 4.40
C PHE A 229 6.65 -8.73 3.17
N PHE A 230 5.97 -8.15 2.18
CA PHE A 230 6.62 -7.71 0.95
C PHE A 230 6.35 -6.23 0.68
N MET A 231 7.34 -5.54 0.13
CA MET A 231 7.22 -4.15 -0.30
C MET A 231 7.72 -3.99 -1.73
N GLY A 232 6.86 -3.48 -2.62
CA GLY A 232 7.20 -3.23 -4.01
C GLY A 232 8.05 -1.97 -4.14
N LEU A 233 9.15 -2.05 -4.88
CA LEU A 233 10.06 -0.92 -5.09
C LEU A 233 9.94 -0.37 -6.51
N GLN A 234 9.80 0.95 -6.63
CA GLN A 234 9.72 1.64 -7.91
C GLN A 234 10.42 3.00 -7.87
N ARG A 235 11.11 3.35 -8.94
CA ARG A 235 11.61 4.73 -9.15
C ARG A 235 10.45 5.69 -9.39
N GLN A 236 10.53 6.88 -8.79
CA GLN A 236 9.58 7.95 -9.08
C GLN A 236 9.57 8.27 -10.59
N LYS A 237 8.38 8.32 -11.18
CA LYS A 237 8.20 8.65 -12.61
C LYS A 237 8.56 10.11 -12.85
N GLY A 238 9.31 10.41 -13.91
CA GLY A 238 9.63 11.77 -14.35
C GLY A 238 10.98 12.33 -13.87
N VAL A 239 11.69 11.63 -12.99
CA VAL A 239 13.07 11.99 -12.63
C VAL A 239 14.03 11.41 -13.68
N LYS A 240 14.81 12.28 -14.34
CA LYS A 240 15.89 11.85 -15.27
C LYS A 240 17.01 11.22 -14.45
N VAL A 241 16.93 9.91 -14.27
CA VAL A 241 17.99 9.13 -13.62
C VAL A 241 18.83 8.46 -14.70
N GLN A 242 20.16 8.46 -14.53
CA GLN A 242 21.07 7.69 -15.38
C GLN A 242 20.69 6.20 -15.31
N GLU A 243 20.49 5.58 -16.47
CA GLU A 243 20.24 4.13 -16.55
C GLU A 243 21.36 3.37 -15.82
N GLY A 244 20.99 2.58 -14.81
CA GLY A 244 21.93 1.80 -14.01
C GLY A 244 22.28 2.36 -12.62
N GLN A 245 21.81 3.57 -12.24
CA GLN A 245 21.96 4.02 -10.86
C GLN A 245 21.34 2.97 -9.92
N GLN A 246 22.06 2.51 -8.91
CA GLN A 246 21.54 1.64 -7.85
C GLN A 246 21.21 2.47 -6.62
N PHE A 247 20.17 2.09 -5.89
CA PHE A 247 19.91 2.66 -4.57
C PHE A 247 20.59 1.77 -3.54
N ASP A 248 21.53 2.34 -2.79
CA ASP A 248 22.04 1.68 -1.60
C ASP A 248 21.14 2.04 -0.42
N ILE A 249 20.31 1.08 0.00
CA ILE A 249 19.40 1.23 1.16
C ILE A 249 19.85 0.34 2.33
N ARG A 250 21.09 -0.18 2.32
CA ARG A 250 21.58 -1.06 3.40
C ARG A 250 21.60 -0.33 4.74
N GLY A 251 22.14 0.88 4.78
CA GLY A 251 22.14 1.71 5.99
C GLY A 251 20.73 1.99 6.52
N THR A 252 19.79 2.31 5.63
CA THR A 252 18.37 2.50 5.95
C THR A 252 17.74 1.26 6.58
N VAL A 253 18.04 0.09 6.02
CA VAL A 253 17.56 -1.21 6.50
C VAL A 253 18.17 -1.54 7.86
N ASP A 254 19.46 -1.30 8.05
CA ASP A 254 20.15 -1.54 9.32
C ASP A 254 19.61 -0.62 10.43
N GLU A 255 19.37 0.66 10.12
CA GLU A 255 18.72 1.61 11.03
C GLU A 255 17.29 1.16 11.39
N PHE A 256 16.53 0.62 10.44
CA PHE A 256 15.21 0.06 10.71
C PHE A 256 15.28 -1.18 11.62
N LYS A 257 16.23 -2.09 11.37
CA LYS A 257 16.43 -3.28 12.20
C LYS A 257 16.78 -2.90 13.63
N GLN A 258 17.68 -1.93 13.82
CA GLN A 258 18.05 -1.41 15.14
C GLN A 258 16.83 -0.88 15.91
N ASP A 259 15.95 -0.10 15.25
CA ASP A 259 14.72 0.39 15.87
C ASP A 259 13.77 -0.73 16.30
N VAL A 260 13.66 -1.75 15.46
CA VAL A 260 12.82 -2.93 15.73
C VAL A 260 13.40 -3.76 16.87
N SER A 261 14.73 -3.86 16.98
CA SER A 261 15.45 -4.56 18.05
C SER A 261 15.29 -3.91 19.43
N MET A 262 14.82 -2.65 19.52
CA MET A 262 14.50 -2.00 20.80
C MET A 262 13.22 -2.53 21.49
N TYR A 263 12.68 -3.67 21.03
CA TYR A 263 11.49 -4.29 21.60
C TYR A 263 11.74 -4.79 23.02
N SER A 264 11.01 -4.23 23.98
CA SER A 264 11.19 -4.53 25.41
C SER A 264 10.87 -5.98 25.79
N TYR A 265 10.09 -6.70 24.98
CA TYR A 265 9.70 -8.10 25.21
C TYR A 265 10.43 -9.07 24.27
N TRP A 266 11.59 -8.68 23.74
CA TRP A 266 12.39 -9.55 22.89
C TRP A 266 12.78 -10.85 23.63
N ARG A 267 12.75 -11.97 22.91
CA ARG A 267 13.13 -13.30 23.41
C ARG A 267 14.11 -13.96 22.43
N PRO A 268 14.97 -14.88 22.91
CA PRO A 268 15.85 -15.66 22.05
C PRO A 268 15.04 -16.39 20.95
N GLY A 269 15.47 -16.24 19.70
CA GLY A 269 14.78 -16.79 18.53
C GLY A 269 13.93 -15.77 17.76
N MET A 270 13.59 -14.62 18.35
CA MET A 270 12.98 -13.51 17.62
C MET A 270 14.04 -12.79 16.76
N ASP A 271 13.88 -12.85 15.45
CA ASP A 271 14.78 -12.19 14.50
C ASP A 271 14.02 -11.59 13.31
N ILE A 272 14.67 -10.68 12.59
CA ILE A 272 14.14 -9.99 11.42
C ILE A 272 15.17 -9.91 10.29
N TYR A 273 14.80 -10.44 9.13
CA TYR A 273 15.59 -10.37 7.91
C TYR A 273 14.90 -9.48 6.90
N VAL A 274 15.65 -8.54 6.34
CA VAL A 274 15.18 -7.68 5.26
C VAL A 274 16.09 -7.92 4.06
N SER A 275 15.53 -8.47 2.99
CA SER A 275 16.28 -8.86 1.79
C SER A 275 15.68 -8.25 0.53
N HIS A 276 16.54 -7.91 -0.44
CA HIS A 276 16.11 -7.51 -1.77
C HIS A 276 15.79 -8.75 -2.60
N VAL A 277 14.64 -8.76 -3.24
CA VAL A 277 14.17 -9.86 -4.10
C VAL A 277 13.74 -9.29 -5.45
N PRO A 278 14.42 -9.61 -6.56
CA PRO A 278 13.94 -9.23 -7.88
C PRO A 278 12.71 -10.05 -8.27
N ARG A 279 11.84 -9.50 -9.12
CA ARG A 279 10.55 -10.13 -9.49
C ARG A 279 10.68 -11.60 -9.92
N ARG A 280 11.74 -11.91 -10.67
CA ARG A 280 12.04 -13.27 -11.17
C ARG A 280 12.32 -14.28 -10.05
N GLU A 281 12.80 -13.83 -8.89
CA GLU A 281 13.16 -14.65 -7.73
C GLU A 281 12.10 -14.60 -6.61
N ILE A 282 10.95 -13.92 -6.83
CA ILE A 282 9.84 -13.98 -5.87
C ILE A 282 9.48 -15.45 -5.58
N PRO A 283 9.38 -15.85 -4.29
CA PRO A 283 9.05 -17.21 -3.89
C PRO A 283 7.71 -17.71 -4.44
N ALA A 284 7.61 -19.01 -4.68
CA ALA A 284 6.38 -19.62 -5.21
C ALA A 284 5.20 -19.58 -4.24
N TYR A 285 5.46 -19.65 -2.93
CA TYR A 285 4.43 -19.71 -1.88
C TYR A 285 3.55 -18.45 -1.80
N VAL A 286 3.96 -17.33 -2.40
CA VAL A 286 3.16 -16.09 -2.39
C VAL A 286 2.02 -16.11 -3.42
N PHE A 287 2.05 -17.06 -4.37
CA PHE A 287 1.04 -17.20 -5.40
C PHE A 287 -0.02 -18.22 -4.97
N PRO A 288 -1.33 -17.92 -5.08
CA PRO A 288 -2.40 -18.84 -4.67
C PRO A 288 -2.33 -20.22 -5.30
N ASP A 289 -1.86 -20.30 -6.55
CA ASP A 289 -1.74 -21.54 -7.33
C ASP A 289 -0.33 -22.17 -7.21
N GLY A 290 0.54 -21.65 -6.34
CA GLY A 290 1.95 -22.05 -6.21
C GLY A 290 2.82 -21.76 -7.44
N CYS A 291 2.25 -21.19 -8.50
CA CYS A 291 2.92 -20.93 -9.77
C CYS A 291 2.77 -19.47 -10.21
N LYS A 292 3.85 -18.89 -10.75
CA LYS A 292 3.79 -17.61 -11.46
C LYS A 292 2.93 -17.79 -12.71
N ARG A 293 1.92 -16.92 -12.90
CA ARG A 293 1.12 -16.96 -14.13
C ARG A 293 2.03 -16.73 -15.35
N PRO A 294 1.98 -17.60 -16.38
CA PRO A 294 2.68 -17.35 -17.63
C PRO A 294 2.19 -16.04 -18.25
N ARG A 295 3.11 -15.18 -18.68
CA ARG A 295 2.77 -13.90 -19.28
C ARG A 295 1.92 -14.12 -20.53
N GLN A 296 0.68 -13.62 -20.53
CA GLN A 296 0.01 -13.31 -21.79
C GLN A 296 0.76 -12.14 -22.42
N SER A 297 1.37 -12.39 -23.58
CA SER A 297 1.95 -11.34 -24.40
C SER A 297 0.86 -10.29 -24.65
N ARG A 298 1.06 -9.07 -24.14
CA ARG A 298 0.27 -7.92 -24.58
C ARG A 298 0.55 -7.77 -26.08
N ASN A 299 -0.37 -8.24 -26.91
CA ASN A 299 -0.41 -7.84 -28.31
C ASN A 299 -0.47 -6.31 -28.32
N THR A 300 0.62 -5.70 -28.79
CA THR A 300 0.71 -4.30 -29.11
C THR A 300 -0.44 -3.96 -30.04
N THR A 301 -1.47 -3.31 -29.52
CA THR A 301 -2.46 -2.61 -30.33
C THR A 301 -1.67 -1.54 -31.06
N GLN A 302 -1.49 -1.72 -32.37
CA GLN A 302 -0.85 -0.74 -33.23
C GLN A 302 -1.61 0.57 -33.08
N HIS A 303 -0.95 1.58 -32.53
CA HIS A 303 -1.33 2.96 -32.75
C HIS A 303 -1.12 3.25 -34.24
N THR A 304 -2.22 3.32 -34.98
CA THR A 304 -2.27 3.95 -36.29
C THR A 304 -1.96 5.45 -36.12
N PRO A 305 -0.99 6.01 -36.84
CA PRO A 305 -0.86 7.45 -36.94
C PRO A 305 -1.93 7.98 -37.90
N GLU A 306 -2.75 8.92 -37.43
CA GLU A 306 -3.60 9.75 -38.27
C GLU A 306 -2.74 10.44 -39.33
N LYS A 307 -3.14 10.33 -40.60
CA LYS A 307 -2.65 11.18 -41.68
C LYS A 307 -3.83 11.86 -42.34
N ASP A 308 -3.72 13.18 -42.36
CA ASP A 308 -4.59 14.14 -43.02
C ASP A 308 -4.89 13.79 -44.47
N ALA A 309 -6.15 14.05 -44.84
CA ALA A 309 -6.64 13.98 -46.21
C ALA A 309 -6.00 15.06 -47.09
N LYS A 310 -5.47 14.65 -48.25
CA LYS A 310 -5.41 15.47 -49.48
C LYS A 310 -4.97 14.62 -50.69
N GLY A 311 -5.89 14.48 -51.66
CA GLY A 311 -5.60 14.65 -53.09
C GLY A 311 -5.06 13.49 -53.95
N CYS A 312 -5.94 13.02 -54.85
CA CYS A 312 -5.72 12.72 -56.28
C CYS A 312 -5.03 11.41 -56.74
N MET A 313 -5.83 10.60 -57.47
CA MET A 313 -5.56 9.85 -58.72
C MET A 313 -4.19 9.16 -58.93
N SER A 314 -4.16 7.82 -59.07
CA SER A 314 -4.36 7.10 -60.34
C SER A 314 -4.00 5.61 -60.20
N SER A 315 -4.65 4.81 -61.04
CA SER A 315 -4.50 3.39 -61.37
C SER A 315 -3.07 2.84 -61.41
N GLU A 316 -2.88 1.59 -60.94
CA GLU A 316 -2.37 0.49 -61.76
C GLU A 316 -2.29 -0.83 -60.97
N GLU A 317 -2.84 -1.87 -61.59
CA GLU A 317 -2.71 -3.28 -61.20
C GLU A 317 -1.31 -3.80 -61.58
N LYS A 318 -0.69 -4.62 -60.72
CA LYS A 318 -0.28 -6.02 -61.04
C LYS A 318 0.68 -6.66 -60.04
N ARG A 319 0.23 -7.84 -59.58
CA ARG A 319 0.91 -9.15 -59.72
C ARG A 319 2.04 -9.53 -58.74
N SER A 320 1.62 -10.31 -57.75
CA SER A 320 2.12 -11.63 -57.33
C SER A 320 3.56 -12.04 -57.69
N LYS A 321 4.34 -12.44 -56.67
CA LYS A 321 5.07 -13.74 -56.63
C LYS A 321 5.58 -14.11 -55.24
N ARG A 322 5.81 -15.42 -55.09
CA ARG A 322 5.71 -16.28 -53.90
C ARG A 322 7.05 -16.99 -53.69
N LYS A 323 7.42 -17.22 -52.41
CA LYS A 323 8.40 -18.22 -51.87
C LYS A 323 9.84 -18.09 -52.42
N GLN A 324 10.92 -18.48 -51.73
CA GLN A 324 11.14 -19.64 -50.88
C GLN A 324 12.48 -19.49 -50.12
N GLU A 325 12.57 -20.15 -48.96
CA GLU A 325 13.78 -20.47 -48.17
C GLU A 325 14.83 -21.21 -49.05
N THR A 326 16.14 -21.28 -48.75
CA THR A 326 16.74 -22.11 -47.69
C THR A 326 18.28 -21.92 -47.66
N HIS A 327 18.84 -21.75 -46.46
CA HIS A 327 19.98 -22.43 -45.81
C HIS A 327 21.40 -22.67 -46.42
N THR A 328 22.39 -22.39 -45.54
CA THR A 328 23.77 -22.97 -45.34
C THR A 328 24.86 -22.57 -46.37
N VAL A 329 26.17 -22.42 -46.07
CA VAL A 329 27.09 -23.06 -45.10
C VAL A 329 28.27 -22.10 -44.74
N ASP A 330 28.71 -22.21 -43.49
CA ASP A 330 30.02 -22.02 -42.81
C ASP A 330 31.32 -21.69 -43.59
N VAL A 331 32.22 -20.86 -43.02
CA VAL A 331 33.71 -21.00 -42.98
C VAL A 331 34.32 -20.11 -41.86
N GLN A 332 35.15 -20.74 -41.01
CA GLN A 332 36.01 -20.21 -39.92
C GLN A 332 37.08 -19.18 -40.33
N SER A 333 37.52 -18.33 -39.37
CA SER A 333 38.95 -18.06 -39.16
C SER A 333 39.28 -17.47 -37.78
N ASP A 334 40.40 -17.94 -37.23
CA ASP A 334 41.02 -17.72 -35.93
C ASP A 334 41.53 -16.29 -35.63
N LYS A 335 41.60 -15.93 -34.32
CA LYS A 335 42.84 -15.62 -33.55
C LYS A 335 42.59 -14.79 -32.26
N LEU A 336 43.21 -15.23 -31.16
CA LEU A 336 43.34 -14.60 -29.82
C LEU A 336 44.66 -13.73 -29.73
N PRO A 337 45.11 -13.20 -28.56
CA PRO A 337 44.90 -11.83 -28.05
C PRO A 337 46.24 -11.06 -27.84
N LYS A 338 46.20 -9.76 -27.46
CA LYS A 338 47.41 -9.03 -27.00
C LYS A 338 47.20 -8.15 -25.75
N ARG A 339 47.98 -8.58 -24.74
CA ARG A 339 48.55 -8.07 -23.47
C ARG A 339 48.65 -6.56 -23.15
N ALA A 340 48.74 -6.33 -21.83
CA ALA A 340 48.86 -5.11 -21.01
C ALA A 340 50.19 -4.33 -21.02
N SER A 341 50.18 -3.11 -20.45
CA SER A 341 51.29 -2.36 -19.80
C SER A 341 50.68 -1.25 -18.90
N ILE A 342 50.81 -1.25 -17.56
CA ILE A 342 51.89 -0.80 -16.64
C ILE A 342 52.10 0.75 -16.59
N SER A 343 51.99 1.27 -15.36
CA SER A 343 52.15 2.66 -14.86
C SER A 343 53.61 3.13 -14.81
N PRO A 344 53.86 4.42 -14.49
CA PRO A 344 54.72 4.71 -13.33
C PRO A 344 54.23 5.84 -12.38
N GLN A 345 54.81 5.81 -11.18
CA GLN A 345 54.66 6.62 -9.96
C GLN A 345 55.36 8.00 -10.08
N ASP A 346 55.07 8.99 -9.22
CA ASP A 346 55.80 9.21 -7.95
C ASP A 346 55.47 10.54 -7.20
N ILE A 347 55.56 10.46 -5.85
CA ILE A 347 55.96 11.46 -4.80
C ILE A 347 55.17 12.78 -4.71
N GLY A 348 54.66 13.29 -3.57
CA GLY A 348 54.88 13.07 -2.13
C GLY A 348 54.98 14.44 -1.41
N SER A 349 54.46 14.56 -0.17
CA SER A 349 54.80 15.53 0.92
C SER A 349 53.60 16.31 1.51
N VAL A 350 53.09 15.94 2.70
CA VAL A 350 53.43 16.33 4.10
C VAL A 350 52.48 17.42 4.67
N SER A 351 51.90 17.12 5.84
CA SER A 351 51.02 17.95 6.69
C SER A 351 51.74 19.11 7.40
N PRO A 352 51.00 19.95 8.15
CA PRO A 352 51.13 19.82 9.61
C PRO A 352 49.83 20.05 10.42
N ALA A 353 49.81 19.46 11.63
CA ALA A 353 48.96 19.84 12.77
C ALA A 353 49.44 21.19 13.35
N SER A 354 48.73 21.98 14.15
CA SER A 354 47.79 21.79 15.27
C SER A 354 47.28 23.19 15.66
N VAL A 355 46.17 23.32 16.40
CA VAL A 355 46.01 24.20 17.60
C VAL A 355 44.58 24.03 18.15
N SER A 356 44.54 23.84 19.46
CA SER A 356 43.42 23.75 20.38
C SER A 356 42.73 25.10 20.62
N SER A 357 41.41 25.09 20.81
CA SER A 357 40.74 26.06 21.71
C SER A 357 39.47 25.47 22.32
N ARG A 358 39.38 25.63 23.64
CA ARG A 358 38.23 25.35 24.51
C ARG A 358 37.26 26.52 24.47
N SER A 359 35.96 26.23 24.46
CA SER A 359 34.85 26.96 25.12
C SER A 359 33.58 26.18 24.77
N GLY A 360 32.71 25.74 25.68
CA GLY A 360 32.33 26.27 26.97
C GLY A 360 31.03 27.06 26.81
N GLY A 361 29.88 26.36 26.75
CA GLY A 361 28.56 26.97 26.61
C GLY A 361 27.44 25.96 26.83
N SER A 362 27.02 25.84 28.09
CA SER A 362 25.90 25.03 28.56
C SER A 362 24.56 25.68 28.17
N SER A 363 23.61 24.90 27.64
CA SER A 363 22.19 25.22 27.69
C SER A 363 21.39 23.95 27.95
N GLN A 364 20.79 23.93 29.13
CA GLN A 364 19.97 22.87 29.68
C GLN A 364 18.71 22.67 28.83
N ILE A 365 18.47 21.44 28.37
CA ILE A 365 17.16 21.01 27.88
C ILE A 365 16.42 20.44 29.09
N ILE A 366 15.44 21.18 29.58
CA ILE A 366 14.47 20.73 30.56
C ILE A 366 13.48 19.82 29.83
N THR A 367 13.52 18.54 30.13
CA THR A 367 12.46 17.57 29.86
C THR A 367 11.34 17.72 30.89
N PRO A 368 10.06 17.88 30.51
CA PRO A 368 8.98 17.64 31.45
C PRO A 368 8.67 16.14 31.50
N GLU A 369 8.74 15.58 32.70
CA GLU A 369 8.24 14.26 33.07
C GLU A 369 6.76 14.10 32.73
N GLU A 370 6.41 13.00 32.07
CA GLU A 370 5.03 12.52 31.97
C GLU A 370 4.62 11.90 33.32
N SER A 371 3.83 12.64 34.09
CA SER A 371 3.12 12.11 35.26
C SER A 371 1.94 11.25 34.78
N LEU A 372 2.10 9.93 34.90
CA LEU A 372 1.02 8.94 34.86
C LEU A 372 0.01 9.24 35.98
N HIS A 373 -1.17 9.74 35.60
CA HIS A 373 -2.36 9.63 36.44
C HIS A 373 -3.31 8.59 35.85
N GLU A 374 -3.34 7.47 36.56
CA GLU A 374 -4.17 6.29 36.37
C GLU A 374 -5.64 6.64 36.67
N VAL A 375 -6.49 6.71 35.65
CA VAL A 375 -7.96 6.75 35.82
C VAL A 375 -8.49 5.34 35.61
N LYS A 376 -8.91 4.74 36.72
CA LYS A 376 -9.61 3.45 36.78
C LYS A 376 -10.96 3.55 36.06
N THR A 377 -11.12 2.79 34.98
CA THR A 377 -12.43 2.55 34.36
C THR A 377 -12.92 1.17 34.79
N ALA A 378 -14.03 1.15 35.52
CA ALA A 378 -14.70 -0.04 36.01
C ALA A 378 -15.12 -0.97 34.85
N GLY A 379 -14.84 -2.27 35.02
CA GLY A 379 -15.21 -3.32 34.09
C GLY A 379 -16.71 -3.59 34.09
N LEU A 380 -17.30 -3.63 32.89
CA LEU A 380 -18.58 -4.27 32.63
C LEU A 380 -18.31 -5.68 32.09
N GLN A 381 -18.68 -6.67 32.89
CA GLN A 381 -18.62 -8.09 32.59
C GLN A 381 -19.63 -8.45 31.50
N ASN A 382 -19.18 -9.00 30.38
CA ASN A 382 -20.03 -9.76 29.47
C ASN A 382 -19.99 -11.23 29.90
N ARG A 383 -21.09 -11.72 30.49
CA ARG A 383 -21.34 -13.15 30.67
C ARG A 383 -21.86 -13.74 29.37
N SER A 384 -21.18 -14.77 28.90
CA SER A 384 -21.63 -15.73 27.89
C SER A 384 -22.66 -16.67 28.50
N SER A 385 -23.80 -16.84 27.84
CA SER A 385 -24.73 -17.93 28.11
C SER A 385 -24.71 -18.88 26.92
N ASP A 386 -24.06 -20.02 27.11
CA ASP A 386 -24.24 -21.23 26.32
C ASP A 386 -25.52 -21.92 26.80
N ASP A 387 -26.40 -22.28 25.87
CA ASP A 387 -27.58 -23.09 26.14
C ASP A 387 -27.46 -24.41 25.36
N LYS A 388 -27.17 -25.49 26.09
CA LYS A 388 -27.25 -26.89 25.65
C LYS A 388 -28.09 -27.63 26.68
N SER A 389 -29.28 -28.06 26.28
CA SER A 389 -30.16 -28.94 27.05
C SER A 389 -30.27 -30.31 26.35
N THR A 390 -29.96 -31.37 27.08
CA THR A 390 -30.24 -32.78 26.71
C THR A 390 -30.89 -33.49 27.91
N GLU A 391 -31.96 -34.25 27.60
CA GLU A 391 -32.59 -35.38 28.33
C GLU A 391 -33.31 -35.06 29.67
N ASP A 392 -34.45 -35.66 30.03
CA ASP A 392 -34.90 -37.07 29.90
C ASP A 392 -36.42 -37.24 30.17
N THR A 393 -36.93 -38.45 29.89
CA THR A 393 -38.21 -39.13 30.27
C THR A 393 -39.47 -38.75 29.46
N GLY A 394 -40.28 -39.66 28.89
CA GLY A 394 -40.36 -41.11 28.91
C GLY A 394 -41.84 -41.53 28.92
N GLU A 395 -42.35 -42.20 27.88
CA GLU A 395 -43.49 -43.13 27.99
C GLU A 395 -43.75 -43.89 26.68
N GLN A 396 -43.99 -45.20 26.81
CA GLN A 396 -44.20 -46.18 25.74
C GLN A 396 -45.68 -46.51 25.55
N LYS A 397 -46.11 -46.58 24.27
CA LYS A 397 -47.06 -47.55 23.64
C LYS A 397 -48.55 -47.52 24.07
N PRO A 398 -49.51 -47.92 23.19
CA PRO A 398 -49.49 -49.21 22.48
C PRO A 398 -49.92 -49.24 21.00
N CYS A 399 -49.66 -50.43 20.43
CA CYS A 399 -50.08 -50.98 19.15
C CYS A 399 -51.54 -50.72 18.77
N ILE A 400 -51.83 -50.67 17.46
CA ILE A 400 -52.82 -51.52 16.78
C ILE A 400 -52.45 -51.60 15.28
N SER A 401 -52.62 -52.80 14.77
CA SER A 401 -52.49 -53.33 13.42
C SER A 401 -53.52 -52.72 12.45
N GLU A 402 -53.11 -52.45 11.21
CA GLU A 402 -53.53 -53.12 9.96
C GLU A 402 -52.79 -52.52 8.76
#